data_AF-A0A3N4LEX8-F1
#
_entry.id   AF-A0A3N4LEX8-F1
#
_cell.length_a   1.000
_cell.length_b   1.000
_cell.length_c   1.000
_cell.angle_alpha   90.00
_cell.angle_beta   90.00
_cell.angle_gamma   90.00
#
_symmetry.space_group_name_H-M   'P 1'
#
loop_
_entity.id
_entity.type
_entity.pdbx_description
1 polymer ?
#
loop_
_entity_poly.entity_id
_entity_poly.type
_entity_poly.pdbx_seq_one_letter_code
_entity_poly.pdbx_strand_id
1 'polypeptide(L)'
;MSKPPQVPLQHPYEGYDAKYVLSPEAASIPCASLGHAGLLSELNRILHTAYTLKTPGAFTLLEDCISSKYDFGTAYAHLRPFWVCLHWIAGDLVSLRNMFAEYEKNDQKAREDAQVKGTIVKPYSVPPRRVWDLQAHRVVPGWRTFQPCPSYWPVSHSWADAIAIIDTPVNQYEWPVPIPVGVTLEMVRNELLNLGAEYAWLDILCLRQRSDDPEKEKIRLREWEIDVPTIGNAYQFSKTEQTVQYCNGLGRPFETFGWDGPRHWLNRAWTLQEINWEAIIGGVTEEIPVPMDAARTDGDCTTTLRTMMEPLTVILTNNNSMLLFLLLEEMKRRFASGDIDKIAGLGYLLRSHTLPTYYESQSVDKA
;
A
#
# COMPACT_ATOMS: atom_id res chain seq x y z
N MET A 1 2.27 -20.62 -29.55
CA MET A 1 2.37 -19.63 -28.47
C MET A 1 2.01 -20.35 -27.18
N SER A 2 2.94 -20.47 -26.24
CA SER A 2 2.65 -20.99 -24.91
C SER A 2 1.65 -20.06 -24.21
N LYS A 3 0.70 -20.63 -23.47
CA LYS A 3 -0.21 -19.87 -22.61
C LYS A 3 0.66 -19.10 -21.59
N PRO A 4 0.36 -17.83 -21.27
CA PRO A 4 1.08 -17.12 -20.22
C PRO A 4 0.97 -17.89 -18.88
N PRO A 5 2.02 -17.89 -18.04
CA PRO A 5 1.98 -18.57 -16.75
C PRO A 5 0.81 -18.06 -15.91
N GLN A 6 0.08 -18.96 -15.28
CA GLN A 6 -1.05 -18.58 -14.42
C GLN A 6 -0.57 -18.45 -12.97
N VAL A 7 -1.03 -17.41 -12.29
CA VAL A 7 -0.87 -17.22 -10.85
C VAL A 7 -2.17 -17.69 -10.19
N PRO A 8 -2.20 -18.87 -9.53
CA PRO A 8 -3.45 -19.45 -9.06
C PRO A 8 -4.23 -18.51 -8.12
N LEU A 9 -3.54 -17.86 -7.19
CA LEU A 9 -4.17 -17.02 -6.16
C LEU A 9 -4.80 -15.72 -6.69
N GLN A 10 -4.65 -15.39 -7.97
CA GLN A 10 -5.30 -14.20 -8.57
C GLN A 10 -6.78 -14.43 -8.90
N HIS A 11 -7.32 -15.64 -8.71
CA HIS A 11 -8.75 -15.90 -8.84
C HIS A 11 -9.58 -15.10 -7.82
N PRO A 12 -10.85 -14.76 -8.12
CA PRO A 12 -11.73 -14.09 -7.15
C PRO A 12 -11.71 -14.78 -5.78
N TYR A 13 -11.64 -14.00 -4.71
CA TYR A 13 -11.54 -14.53 -3.36
C TYR A 13 -12.81 -15.30 -2.96
N GLU A 14 -12.65 -16.56 -2.57
CA GLU A 14 -13.74 -17.48 -2.18
C GLU A 14 -13.63 -17.95 -0.71
N GLY A 15 -12.80 -17.28 0.10
CA GLY A 15 -12.61 -17.62 1.50
C GLY A 15 -13.82 -17.30 2.40
N TYR A 16 -13.69 -17.59 3.69
CA TYR A 16 -14.78 -17.45 4.68
C TYR A 16 -15.38 -16.03 4.73
N ASP A 17 -14.54 -15.01 4.57
CA ASP A 17 -14.95 -13.61 4.62
C ASP A 17 -15.32 -13.02 3.25
N ALA A 18 -15.44 -13.86 2.20
CA ALA A 18 -15.76 -13.40 0.84
C ALA A 18 -17.09 -12.64 0.75
N LYS A 19 -18.03 -12.97 1.64
CA LYS A 19 -19.31 -12.26 1.77
C LYS A 19 -19.19 -10.79 2.19
N TYR A 20 -18.05 -10.38 2.77
CA TYR A 20 -17.73 -9.01 3.15
C TYR A 20 -16.92 -8.26 2.06
N VAL A 21 -16.47 -8.95 1.02
CA VAL A 21 -15.66 -8.37 -0.05
C VAL A 21 -16.58 -7.78 -1.12
N LEU A 22 -16.45 -6.47 -1.39
CA LEU A 22 -17.18 -5.80 -2.46
C LEU A 22 -16.59 -6.15 -3.83
N SER A 23 -17.44 -6.49 -4.80
CA SER A 23 -17.05 -6.44 -6.21
C SER A 23 -16.64 -5.01 -6.60
N PRO A 24 -15.70 -4.80 -7.53
CA PRO A 24 -15.33 -3.47 -8.03
C PRO A 24 -16.53 -2.63 -8.50
N GLU A 25 -17.51 -3.26 -9.14
CA GLU A 25 -18.72 -2.62 -9.64
C GLU A 25 -19.57 -2.10 -8.48
N ALA A 26 -19.88 -2.96 -7.50
CA ALA A 26 -20.63 -2.57 -6.31
C ALA A 26 -19.95 -1.46 -5.51
N ALA A 27 -18.62 -1.55 -5.33
CA ALA A 27 -17.85 -0.51 -4.64
C ALA A 27 -17.96 0.86 -5.34
N SER A 28 -18.10 0.87 -6.66
CA SER A 28 -18.09 2.09 -7.48
C SER A 28 -19.47 2.71 -7.69
N ILE A 29 -20.52 2.15 -7.09
CA ILE A 29 -21.86 2.75 -7.16
C ILE A 29 -21.89 4.03 -6.31
N PRO A 30 -22.26 5.20 -6.86
CA PRO A 30 -22.40 6.43 -6.08
C PRO A 30 -23.46 6.29 -4.98
N CYS A 31 -23.16 6.75 -3.77
CA CYS A 31 -24.09 6.70 -2.64
C CYS A 31 -25.42 7.41 -2.94
N ALA A 32 -25.35 8.54 -3.66
CA ALA A 32 -26.52 9.30 -4.09
C ALA A 32 -27.48 8.49 -4.97
N SER A 33 -26.96 7.56 -5.78
CA SER A 33 -27.79 6.72 -6.66
C SER A 33 -28.55 5.63 -5.89
N LEU A 34 -27.99 5.16 -4.78
CA LEU A 34 -28.64 4.21 -3.88
C LEU A 34 -29.66 4.89 -2.95
N GLY A 35 -29.38 6.14 -2.58
CA GLY A 35 -30.11 6.87 -1.55
C GLY A 35 -30.02 6.18 -0.17
N HIS A 36 -30.67 6.77 0.83
CA HIS A 36 -30.65 6.27 2.21
C HIS A 36 -31.10 4.80 2.31
N ALA A 37 -32.22 4.45 1.68
CA ALA A 37 -32.78 3.12 1.76
C ALA A 37 -31.89 2.07 1.07
N GLY A 38 -31.34 2.39 -0.11
CA GLY A 38 -30.44 1.49 -0.84
C GLY A 38 -29.13 1.28 -0.09
N LEU A 39 -28.51 2.35 0.42
CA LEU A 39 -27.29 2.24 1.21
C LEU A 39 -27.47 1.38 2.46
N LEU A 40 -28.54 1.65 3.22
CA LEU A 40 -28.87 0.86 4.40
C LEU A 40 -29.07 -0.62 4.04
N SER A 41 -29.78 -0.89 2.95
CA SER A 41 -30.02 -2.24 2.47
C SER A 41 -28.71 -2.96 2.13
N GLU A 42 -27.80 -2.31 1.39
CA GLU A 42 -26.52 -2.91 1.04
C GLU A 42 -25.61 -3.14 2.25
N LEU A 43 -25.54 -2.18 3.17
CA LEU A 43 -24.79 -2.34 4.43
C LEU A 43 -25.35 -3.47 5.29
N ASN A 44 -26.68 -3.53 5.44
CA ASN A 44 -27.34 -4.62 6.16
C ASN A 44 -27.06 -5.98 5.51
N ARG A 45 -27.16 -6.04 4.18
CA ARG A 45 -26.91 -7.26 3.41
C ARG A 45 -25.48 -7.77 3.59
N ILE A 46 -24.50 -6.89 3.42
CA ILE A 46 -23.09 -7.28 3.45
C ILE A 46 -22.56 -7.50 4.86
N LEU A 47 -22.99 -6.69 5.84
CA LEU A 47 -22.55 -6.80 7.24
C LEU A 47 -23.48 -7.67 8.10
N HIS A 48 -24.47 -8.34 7.48
CA HIS A 48 -25.45 -9.20 8.14
C HIS A 48 -26.15 -8.53 9.34
N THR A 49 -26.56 -7.29 9.16
CA THR A 49 -27.32 -6.52 10.16
C THR A 49 -28.76 -6.29 9.71
N ALA A 50 -29.62 -5.84 10.62
CA ALA A 50 -31.05 -5.61 10.36
C ALA A 50 -31.49 -4.21 10.80
N TYR A 51 -30.62 -3.22 10.63
CA TYR A 51 -30.93 -1.85 11.02
C TYR A 51 -32.01 -1.25 10.12
N THR A 52 -32.72 -0.25 10.65
CA THR A 52 -33.72 0.50 9.91
C THR A 52 -33.28 1.96 9.83
N LEU A 53 -33.89 2.77 8.97
CA LEU A 53 -33.64 4.23 8.98
C LEU A 53 -34.07 4.89 10.31
N LYS A 54 -34.87 4.19 11.13
CA LYS A 54 -35.24 4.61 12.48
C LYS A 54 -34.21 4.20 13.53
N THR A 55 -33.25 3.34 13.19
CA THR A 55 -32.13 3.04 14.08
C THR A 55 -31.41 4.36 14.35
N PRO A 56 -31.28 4.78 15.61
CA PRO A 56 -30.58 6.02 15.91
C PRO A 56 -29.17 5.91 15.32
N GLY A 57 -28.66 6.95 14.71
CA GLY A 57 -27.40 6.82 13.99
C GLY A 57 -27.52 6.74 12.48
N ALA A 58 -28.39 5.84 12.02
CA ALA A 58 -28.35 5.34 10.65
C ALA A 58 -28.58 6.45 9.63
N PHE A 59 -29.68 7.21 9.76
CA PHE A 59 -30.03 8.23 8.77
C PHE A 59 -28.92 9.28 8.60
N THR A 60 -28.41 9.83 9.69
CA THR A 60 -27.37 10.88 9.66
C THR A 60 -26.07 10.39 9.03
N LEU A 61 -25.61 9.18 9.35
CA LEU A 61 -24.39 8.63 8.75
C LEU A 61 -24.52 8.41 7.25
N LEU A 62 -25.69 7.95 6.82
CA LEU A 62 -25.98 7.74 5.40
C LEU A 62 -26.10 9.06 4.65
N GLU A 63 -26.74 10.07 5.26
CA GLU A 63 -26.82 11.43 4.73
C GLU A 63 -25.42 12.04 4.60
N ASP A 64 -24.55 11.87 5.60
CA ASP A 64 -23.16 12.34 5.53
C ASP A 64 -22.41 11.68 4.36
N CYS A 65 -22.58 10.37 4.12
CA CYS A 65 -21.96 9.70 2.97
C CYS A 65 -22.46 10.24 1.62
N ILE A 66 -23.76 10.49 1.50
CA ILE A 66 -24.37 11.06 0.29
C ILE A 66 -23.89 12.50 0.05
N SER A 67 -23.93 13.32 1.10
CA SER A 67 -23.51 14.73 1.08
C SER A 67 -22.02 14.88 0.77
N SER A 68 -21.19 13.96 1.25
CA SER A 68 -19.75 13.86 0.91
C SER A 68 -19.48 13.30 -0.49
N LYS A 69 -20.53 12.93 -1.26
CA LYS A 69 -20.44 12.38 -2.62
C LYS A 69 -19.61 11.10 -2.70
N TYR A 70 -19.63 10.28 -1.65
CA TYR A 70 -18.94 9.01 -1.63
C TYR A 70 -19.56 8.02 -2.61
N ASP A 71 -18.75 7.09 -3.09
CA ASP A 71 -19.22 5.82 -3.61
C ASP A 71 -19.43 4.80 -2.48
N PHE A 72 -20.07 3.69 -2.80
CA PHE A 72 -20.43 2.69 -1.80
C PHE A 72 -19.21 2.04 -1.17
N GLY A 73 -18.12 1.86 -1.91
CA GLY A 73 -16.85 1.34 -1.39
C GLY A 73 -16.27 2.25 -0.32
N THR A 74 -16.29 3.57 -0.55
CA THR A 74 -15.78 4.56 0.40
C THR A 74 -16.67 4.60 1.64
N ALA A 75 -17.99 4.65 1.46
CA ALA A 75 -18.94 4.56 2.57
C ALA A 75 -18.77 3.26 3.36
N TYR A 76 -18.57 2.13 2.68
CA TYR A 76 -18.35 0.82 3.30
C TYR A 76 -17.05 0.77 4.09
N ALA A 77 -15.92 1.19 3.50
CA ALA A 77 -14.63 1.23 4.19
C ALA A 77 -14.68 2.09 5.46
N HIS A 78 -15.38 3.22 5.35
CA HIS A 78 -15.56 4.11 6.49
C HIS A 78 -16.46 3.46 7.53
N LEU A 79 -17.67 3.00 7.17
CA LEU A 79 -18.69 2.59 8.13
C LEU A 79 -18.49 1.17 8.70
N ARG A 80 -17.90 0.23 7.94
CA ARG A 80 -17.71 -1.18 8.30
C ARG A 80 -17.21 -1.39 9.72
N PRO A 81 -16.16 -0.69 10.19
CA PRO A 81 -15.57 -0.98 11.49
C PRO A 81 -16.59 -0.80 12.63
N PHE A 82 -17.44 0.22 12.60
CA PHE A 82 -18.35 0.55 13.70
C PHE A 82 -19.81 0.20 13.45
N TRP A 83 -20.12 -0.32 12.27
CA TRP A 83 -21.49 -0.60 11.87
C TRP A 83 -22.20 -1.56 12.82
N VAL A 84 -21.56 -2.67 13.23
CA VAL A 84 -22.17 -3.65 14.15
C VAL A 84 -22.43 -3.05 15.54
N CYS A 85 -21.67 -2.02 15.92
CA CYS A 85 -21.82 -1.29 17.18
C CYS A 85 -22.74 -0.07 17.05
N LEU A 86 -23.43 0.13 15.92
CA LEU A 86 -24.21 1.34 15.63
C LEU A 86 -25.23 1.64 16.72
N HIS A 87 -25.87 0.62 17.31
CA HIS A 87 -26.86 0.83 18.36
C HIS A 87 -26.27 1.22 19.73
N TRP A 88 -24.96 1.00 19.95
CA TRP A 88 -24.23 1.47 21.14
C TRP A 88 -23.73 2.90 20.93
N ILE A 89 -23.33 3.24 19.70
CA ILE A 89 -22.76 4.54 19.31
C ILE A 89 -23.87 5.55 18.94
N ALA A 90 -25.08 5.06 18.68
CA ALA A 90 -26.30 5.75 18.32
C ALA A 90 -26.65 6.98 19.18
N GLY A 91 -26.33 6.95 20.47
CA GLY A 91 -26.54 8.06 21.40
C GLY A 91 -25.55 9.22 21.21
N ASP A 92 -24.50 9.02 20.41
CA ASP A 92 -23.38 9.93 20.28
C ASP A 92 -22.72 9.91 18.89
N LEU A 93 -23.53 9.99 17.83
CA LEU A 93 -23.02 10.18 16.47
C LEU A 93 -22.19 11.45 16.29
N VAL A 94 -22.54 12.49 17.06
CA VAL A 94 -21.77 13.73 17.11
C VAL A 94 -20.32 13.40 17.50
N SER A 95 -20.10 12.50 18.46
CA SER A 95 -18.76 12.02 18.77
C SER A 95 -18.08 11.24 17.66
N LEU A 96 -18.78 10.47 16.82
CA LEU A 96 -18.11 9.74 15.72
C LEU A 96 -17.61 10.69 14.62
N ARG A 97 -18.42 11.68 14.24
CA ARG A 97 -18.00 12.73 13.29
C ARG A 97 -16.89 13.59 13.88
N ASN A 98 -17.01 13.99 15.15
CA ASN A 98 -15.98 14.77 15.84
C ASN A 98 -14.69 13.97 16.00
N MET A 99 -14.77 12.67 16.28
CA MET A 99 -13.62 11.76 16.38
C MET A 99 -12.85 11.71 15.06
N PHE A 100 -13.53 11.53 13.92
CA PHE A 100 -12.83 11.54 12.63
C PHE A 100 -12.23 12.90 12.30
N ALA A 101 -12.94 14.00 12.55
CA ALA A 101 -12.40 15.33 12.36
C ALA A 101 -11.18 15.58 13.26
N GLU A 102 -11.18 15.06 14.49
CA GLU A 102 -10.06 15.13 15.41
C GLU A 102 -8.89 14.28 14.94
N TYR A 103 -9.12 13.05 14.50
CA TYR A 103 -8.06 12.16 13.97
C TYR A 103 -7.41 12.73 12.72
N GLU A 104 -8.20 13.27 11.80
CA GLU A 104 -7.72 13.98 10.61
C GLU A 104 -6.83 15.17 10.99
N LYS A 105 -7.33 16.01 11.90
CA LYS A 105 -6.60 17.18 12.38
C LYS A 105 -5.30 16.79 13.09
N ASN A 106 -5.33 15.72 13.88
CA ASN A 106 -4.18 15.23 14.63
C ASN A 106 -3.11 14.62 13.70
N ASP A 107 -3.51 13.83 12.69
CA ASP A 107 -2.57 13.30 11.67
C ASP A 107 -1.92 14.46 10.89
N GLN A 108 -2.73 15.42 10.42
CA GLN A 108 -2.23 16.59 9.70
C GLN A 108 -1.24 17.39 10.55
N LYS A 109 -1.62 17.68 11.80
CA LYS A 109 -0.75 18.39 12.75
C LYS A 109 0.53 17.62 13.06
N ALA A 110 0.46 16.31 13.24
CA ALA A 110 1.63 15.49 13.53
C ALA A 110 2.64 15.49 12.37
N ARG A 111 2.16 15.47 11.12
CA ARG A 111 3.02 15.57 9.93
C ARG A 111 3.64 16.97 9.78
N GLU A 112 2.86 18.02 10.02
CA GLU A 112 3.37 19.40 10.04
C GLU A 112 4.43 19.60 11.13
N ASP A 113 4.17 19.13 12.36
CA ASP A 113 5.09 19.23 13.49
C ASP A 113 6.37 18.37 13.25
N ALA A 114 6.28 17.31 12.43
CA ALA A 114 7.42 16.51 12.03
C ALA A 114 8.33 17.21 11.02
N GLN A 115 7.86 18.25 10.31
CA GLN A 115 8.65 18.98 9.31
C GLN A 115 9.15 20.32 9.86
N VAL A 116 10.44 20.39 10.23
CA VAL A 116 11.07 21.59 10.77
C VAL A 116 12.15 22.09 9.82
N LYS A 117 11.89 23.21 9.14
CA LYS A 117 12.86 23.91 8.26
C LYS A 117 13.54 22.97 7.24
N GLY A 118 12.76 22.12 6.56
CA GLY A 118 13.28 21.18 5.56
C GLY A 118 13.89 19.90 6.13
N THR A 119 13.75 19.66 7.43
CA THR A 119 14.19 18.44 8.12
C THR A 119 12.98 17.72 8.72
N ILE A 120 12.94 16.40 8.58
CA ILE A 120 11.96 15.53 9.24
C ILE A 120 12.52 15.13 10.61
N VAL A 121 11.88 15.60 11.67
CA VAL A 121 12.17 15.22 13.05
C VAL A 121 11.36 13.97 13.42
N LYS A 122 11.99 13.01 14.12
CA LYS A 122 11.36 11.73 14.49
C LYS A 122 10.78 10.95 13.28
N PRO A 123 11.59 10.70 12.23
CA PRO A 123 11.11 10.09 10.98
C PRO A 123 10.40 8.75 11.17
N TYR A 124 10.82 7.93 12.15
CA TYR A 124 10.24 6.60 12.42
C TYR A 124 8.88 6.64 13.15
N SER A 125 8.35 7.82 13.44
CA SER A 125 7.02 8.01 14.06
C SER A 125 5.97 8.48 13.07
N VAL A 126 6.31 8.60 11.78
CA VAL A 126 5.40 9.03 10.72
C VAL A 126 4.74 7.80 10.10
N PRO A 127 3.46 7.50 10.39
CA PRO A 127 2.79 6.35 9.79
C PRO A 127 2.49 6.61 8.31
N PRO A 128 2.23 5.56 7.52
CA PRO A 128 1.68 5.71 6.18
C PRO A 128 0.43 6.57 6.18
N ARG A 129 0.33 7.48 5.19
CA ARG A 129 -0.83 8.38 5.07
C ARG A 129 -2.12 7.63 4.72
N ARG A 130 -2.00 6.55 3.94
CA ARG A 130 -3.12 5.81 3.38
C ARG A 130 -2.85 4.32 3.41
N VAL A 131 -3.91 3.54 3.39
CA VAL A 131 -3.91 2.09 3.22
C VAL A 131 -5.00 1.72 2.21
N TRP A 132 -4.81 0.60 1.52
CA TRP A 132 -5.78 0.01 0.61
C TRP A 132 -6.65 -1.00 1.37
N ASP A 133 -7.92 -0.68 1.56
CA ASP A 133 -8.92 -1.62 2.08
C ASP A 133 -9.31 -2.60 0.98
N LEU A 134 -8.82 -3.84 1.09
CA LEU A 134 -9.02 -4.86 0.08
C LEU A 134 -10.46 -5.36 0.07
N GLN A 135 -11.19 -5.32 1.18
CA GLN A 135 -12.61 -5.70 1.19
C GLN A 135 -13.47 -4.61 0.53
N ALA A 136 -13.16 -3.34 0.77
CA ALA A 136 -13.90 -2.21 0.21
C ALA A 136 -13.48 -1.79 -1.20
N HIS A 137 -12.32 -2.28 -1.66
CA HIS A 137 -11.69 -1.86 -2.91
C HIS A 137 -11.37 -0.36 -2.96
N ARG A 138 -11.01 0.24 -1.82
CA ARG A 138 -10.75 1.68 -1.72
C ARG A 138 -9.50 1.99 -0.92
N VAL A 139 -8.76 2.98 -1.38
CA VAL A 139 -7.70 3.60 -0.61
C VAL A 139 -8.34 4.56 0.38
N VAL A 140 -8.02 4.38 1.65
CA VAL A 140 -8.53 5.20 2.75
C VAL A 140 -7.39 5.81 3.55
N PRO A 141 -7.60 6.97 4.21
CA PRO A 141 -6.60 7.52 5.12
C PRO A 141 -6.29 6.55 6.27
N GLY A 142 -5.01 6.43 6.65
CA GLY A 142 -4.58 5.52 7.71
C GLY A 142 -5.15 5.85 9.09
N TRP A 143 -5.54 7.11 9.32
CA TRP A 143 -6.18 7.54 10.58
C TRP A 143 -7.67 7.16 10.69
N ARG A 144 -8.30 6.64 9.61
CA ARG A 144 -9.74 6.30 9.60
C ARG A 144 -10.08 4.92 10.17
N THR A 145 -9.09 4.16 10.61
CA THR A 145 -9.28 2.87 11.27
C THR A 145 -9.30 3.04 12.79
N PHE A 146 -9.98 2.16 13.54
CA PHE A 146 -10.14 2.26 15.01
C PHE A 146 -8.86 2.43 15.84
N GLN A 147 -7.71 2.13 15.23
CA GLN A 147 -6.39 2.41 15.73
C GLN A 147 -5.67 3.25 14.66
N PRO A 148 -4.75 4.15 15.02
CA PRO A 148 -3.90 4.81 14.03
C PRO A 148 -3.20 3.75 13.18
N CYS A 149 -3.65 3.65 11.92
CA CYS A 149 -3.45 2.55 10.96
C CYS A 149 -4.03 1.18 11.40
N PRO A 150 -4.77 0.45 10.54
CA PRO A 150 -5.11 -0.94 10.82
C PRO A 150 -3.82 -1.77 10.77
N SER A 151 -3.88 -3.03 11.18
CA SER A 151 -2.84 -3.94 10.70
C SER A 151 -2.95 -4.07 9.18
N TYR A 152 -1.84 -4.02 8.46
CA TYR A 152 -1.81 -4.10 7.00
C TYR A 152 -0.61 -4.86 6.48
N TRP A 153 -0.73 -5.30 5.23
CA TRP A 153 0.30 -6.03 4.51
C TRP A 153 0.97 -5.11 3.47
N PRO A 154 2.21 -4.68 3.67
CA PRO A 154 2.92 -3.92 2.65
C PRO A 154 3.24 -4.78 1.43
N VAL A 155 3.14 -4.17 0.25
CA VAL A 155 3.41 -4.81 -1.03
C VAL A 155 4.66 -4.18 -1.60
N SER A 156 5.75 -4.94 -1.56
CA SER A 156 7.01 -4.60 -2.20
C SER A 156 7.00 -5.12 -3.63
N HIS A 157 7.36 -4.29 -4.61
CA HIS A 157 7.36 -4.73 -5.99
C HIS A 157 8.45 -4.06 -6.82
N SER A 158 8.80 -4.73 -7.90
CA SER A 158 9.65 -4.14 -8.93
C SER A 158 8.82 -3.51 -10.05
N TRP A 159 9.45 -2.69 -10.88
CA TRP A 159 8.77 -2.10 -12.03
C TRP A 159 8.89 -3.03 -13.23
N ALA A 160 7.78 -3.26 -13.94
CA ALA A 160 7.82 -3.96 -15.21
C ALA A 160 8.38 -3.08 -16.34
N ASP A 161 8.79 -3.68 -17.45
CA ASP A 161 9.25 -2.95 -18.63
C ASP A 161 8.13 -2.14 -19.28
N ALA A 162 6.97 -2.79 -19.45
CA ALA A 162 5.76 -2.18 -19.99
C ALA A 162 4.78 -1.81 -18.86
N ILE A 163 4.47 -0.52 -18.77
CA ILE A 163 3.58 0.06 -17.75
C ILE A 163 2.43 0.77 -18.47
N ALA A 164 1.21 0.51 -18.04
CA ALA A 164 0.02 1.27 -18.37
C ALA A 164 -0.28 2.27 -17.24
N ILE A 165 -0.80 3.44 -17.58
CA ILE A 165 -1.26 4.44 -16.61
C ILE A 165 -2.79 4.43 -16.65
N ILE A 166 -3.43 4.16 -15.52
CA ILE A 166 -4.89 4.05 -15.44
C ILE A 166 -5.47 5.04 -14.43
N ASP A 167 -6.61 5.62 -14.76
CA ASP A 167 -7.46 6.31 -13.78
C ASP A 167 -8.40 5.28 -13.15
N THR A 168 -8.53 5.29 -11.82
CA THR A 168 -9.27 4.25 -11.10
C THR A 168 -10.14 4.82 -9.99
N PRO A 169 -11.34 4.26 -9.75
CA PRO A 169 -12.14 4.63 -8.58
C PRO A 169 -11.51 4.17 -7.26
N VAL A 170 -10.53 3.26 -7.29
CA VAL A 170 -9.86 2.73 -6.08
C VAL A 170 -9.27 3.85 -5.22
N ASN A 171 -8.70 4.89 -5.84
CA ASN A 171 -8.21 6.09 -5.16
C ASN A 171 -9.10 7.32 -5.45
N GLN A 172 -10.39 7.11 -5.73
CA GLN A 172 -11.36 8.15 -6.05
C GLN A 172 -10.94 9.05 -7.24
N TYR A 173 -10.19 8.51 -8.20
CA TYR A 173 -9.65 9.26 -9.35
C TYR A 173 -8.76 10.45 -8.96
N GLU A 174 -8.17 10.40 -7.76
CA GLU A 174 -7.37 11.50 -7.23
C GLU A 174 -5.99 11.61 -7.91
N TRP A 175 -5.43 10.50 -8.38
CA TRP A 175 -4.20 10.45 -9.19
C TRP A 175 -4.22 9.23 -10.12
N PRO A 176 -3.48 9.27 -11.23
CA PRO A 176 -3.35 8.10 -12.09
C PRO A 176 -2.45 7.03 -11.44
N VAL A 177 -2.66 5.76 -11.79
CA VAL A 177 -1.96 4.62 -11.20
C VAL A 177 -1.14 3.89 -12.27
N PRO A 178 0.19 3.82 -12.13
CA PRO A 178 1.03 3.04 -13.03
C PRO A 178 0.98 1.55 -12.67
N ILE A 179 0.61 0.69 -13.62
CA ILE A 179 0.49 -0.77 -13.42
C ILE A 179 1.11 -1.53 -14.59
N PRO A 180 1.70 -2.73 -14.40
CA PRO A 180 2.20 -3.52 -15.51
C PRO A 180 1.12 -3.85 -16.56
N VAL A 181 1.48 -3.79 -17.83
CA VAL A 181 0.55 -4.16 -18.91
C VAL A 181 0.08 -5.61 -18.74
N GLY A 182 -1.23 -5.83 -18.82
CA GLY A 182 -1.84 -7.15 -18.66
C GLY A 182 -2.13 -7.54 -17.20
N VAL A 183 -1.83 -6.66 -16.24
CA VAL A 183 -2.21 -6.81 -14.83
C VAL A 183 -3.30 -5.80 -14.50
N THR A 184 -4.28 -6.21 -13.68
CA THR A 184 -5.30 -5.32 -13.12
C THR A 184 -5.16 -5.22 -11.61
N LEU A 185 -5.73 -4.17 -11.00
CA LEU A 185 -5.74 -4.02 -9.54
C LEU A 185 -6.54 -5.15 -8.87
N GLU A 186 -7.56 -5.67 -9.55
CA GLU A 186 -8.36 -6.81 -9.07
C GLU A 186 -7.53 -8.09 -8.98
N MET A 187 -6.64 -8.34 -9.94
CA MET A 187 -5.74 -9.51 -9.89
C MET A 187 -4.85 -9.43 -8.64
N VAL A 188 -4.21 -8.27 -8.41
CA VAL A 188 -3.37 -8.02 -7.23
C VAL A 188 -4.19 -8.13 -5.95
N ARG A 189 -5.36 -7.50 -5.91
CA ARG A 189 -6.27 -7.52 -4.76
C ARG A 189 -6.69 -8.95 -4.40
N ASN A 190 -7.09 -9.74 -5.39
CA ASN A 190 -7.53 -11.12 -5.21
C ASN A 190 -6.40 -11.97 -4.64
N GLU A 191 -5.19 -11.82 -5.17
CA GLU A 191 -4.01 -12.51 -4.65
C GLU A 191 -3.75 -12.16 -3.18
N LEU A 192 -3.80 -10.88 -2.83
CA LEU A 192 -3.63 -10.44 -1.44
C LEU A 192 -4.74 -10.96 -0.51
N LEU A 193 -6.00 -10.94 -0.95
CA LEU A 193 -7.13 -11.50 -0.19
C LEU A 193 -6.98 -13.02 0.02
N ASN A 194 -6.59 -13.77 -1.02
CA ASN A 194 -6.36 -15.21 -0.93
C ASN A 194 -5.15 -15.56 -0.05
N LEU A 195 -4.16 -14.67 0.03
CA LEU A 195 -3.04 -14.78 0.98
C LEU A 195 -3.44 -14.42 2.43
N GLY A 196 -4.58 -13.77 2.63
CA GLY A 196 -5.15 -13.45 3.95
C GLY A 196 -5.12 -11.98 4.35
N ALA A 197 -4.68 -11.07 3.47
CA ALA A 197 -4.66 -9.64 3.77
C ALA A 197 -6.07 -9.03 3.74
N GLU A 198 -6.42 -8.23 4.75
CA GLU A 198 -7.61 -7.36 4.73
C GLU A 198 -7.28 -5.94 4.25
N TYR A 199 -6.13 -5.43 4.70
CA TYR A 199 -5.58 -4.14 4.30
C TYR A 199 -4.20 -4.34 3.72
N ALA A 200 -3.88 -3.56 2.69
CA ALA A 200 -2.55 -3.52 2.11
C ALA A 200 -1.98 -2.11 2.08
N TRP A 201 -0.67 -1.99 2.06
CA TRP A 201 0.00 -0.76 1.65
C TRP A 201 0.71 -1.01 0.33
N LEU A 202 0.33 -0.28 -0.72
CA LEU A 202 0.91 -0.40 -2.05
C LEU A 202 1.26 1.00 -2.51
N ASP A 203 2.54 1.29 -2.72
CA ASP A 203 3.07 2.63 -3.02
C ASP A 203 2.33 3.34 -4.17
N ILE A 204 2.05 2.65 -5.28
CA ILE A 204 1.33 3.22 -6.44
C ILE A 204 -0.11 3.63 -6.11
N LEU A 205 -0.68 3.09 -5.03
CA LEU A 205 -2.04 3.40 -4.54
C LEU A 205 -2.05 4.25 -3.28
N CYS A 206 -1.04 4.17 -2.42
CA CYS A 206 -1.04 4.80 -1.10
C CYS A 206 -0.23 6.11 -1.09
N LEU A 207 0.72 6.26 -2.01
CA LEU A 207 1.36 7.53 -2.33
C LEU A 207 0.71 8.15 -3.56
N ARG A 208 0.50 9.46 -3.50
CA ARG A 208 -0.01 10.20 -4.65
C ARG A 208 1.01 10.13 -5.79
N GLN A 209 0.55 9.78 -6.99
CA GLN A 209 1.41 9.68 -8.18
C GLN A 209 1.35 10.97 -9.00
N ARG A 210 2.31 11.12 -9.91
CA ARG A 210 2.39 12.28 -10.79
C ARG A 210 1.10 12.45 -11.59
N SER A 211 0.61 13.68 -11.67
CA SER A 211 -0.65 14.02 -12.34
C SER A 211 -0.42 15.21 -13.27
N ASP A 212 -1.11 15.24 -14.41
CA ASP A 212 -1.07 16.37 -15.35
C ASP A 212 -1.89 17.57 -14.84
N ASP A 213 -2.76 17.36 -13.85
CA ASP A 213 -3.46 18.42 -13.12
C ASP A 213 -2.51 19.16 -12.16
N PRO A 214 -2.28 20.48 -12.35
CA PRO A 214 -1.35 21.26 -11.54
C PRO A 214 -1.69 21.32 -10.04
N GLU A 215 -2.97 21.30 -9.66
CA GLU A 215 -3.36 21.35 -8.25
C GLU A 215 -3.11 20.01 -7.58
N LYS A 216 -3.42 18.90 -8.26
CA LYS A 216 -3.07 17.55 -7.78
C LYS A 216 -1.56 17.36 -7.66
N GLU A 217 -0.80 17.92 -8.59
CA GLU A 217 0.67 17.86 -8.57
C GLU A 217 1.27 18.65 -7.41
N LYS A 218 0.72 19.83 -7.11
CA LYS A 218 1.12 20.62 -5.93
C LYS A 218 0.86 19.87 -4.62
N ILE A 219 -0.25 19.14 -4.53
CA ILE A 219 -0.56 18.29 -3.37
C ILE A 219 0.44 17.14 -3.29
N ARG A 220 0.71 16.45 -4.41
CA ARG A 220 1.70 15.36 -4.48
C ARG A 220 3.05 15.80 -3.94
N LEU A 221 3.57 16.92 -4.44
CA LEU A 221 4.88 17.44 -4.02
C LEU A 221 4.93 17.68 -2.51
N ARG A 222 3.89 18.27 -1.92
CA ARG A 222 3.81 18.48 -0.45
C ARG A 222 3.73 17.18 0.33
N GLU A 223 2.95 16.21 -0.14
CA GLU A 223 2.88 14.89 0.50
C GLU A 223 4.25 14.19 0.45
N TRP A 224 4.93 14.25 -0.70
CA TRP A 224 6.21 13.58 -0.91
C TRP A 224 7.35 14.15 -0.06
N GLU A 225 7.31 15.42 0.32
CA GLU A 225 8.31 16.03 1.21
C GLU A 225 8.56 15.22 2.49
N ILE A 226 7.52 14.54 3.01
CA ILE A 226 7.58 13.71 4.22
C ILE A 226 7.34 12.22 3.92
N ASP A 227 6.39 11.89 3.05
CA ASP A 227 5.96 10.50 2.88
C ASP A 227 7.00 9.65 2.12
N VAL A 228 7.78 10.23 1.21
CA VAL A 228 8.84 9.49 0.47
C VAL A 228 10.04 9.17 1.37
N PRO A 229 10.63 10.13 2.13
CA PRO A 229 11.71 9.81 3.07
C PRO A 229 11.31 8.83 4.17
N THR A 230 10.02 8.76 4.51
CA THR A 230 9.50 7.90 5.58
C THR A 230 8.85 6.62 5.06
N ILE A 231 8.97 6.31 3.77
CA ILE A 231 8.34 5.15 3.11
C ILE A 231 8.70 3.82 3.79
N GLY A 232 9.92 3.68 4.31
CA GLY A 232 10.34 2.48 5.02
C GLY A 232 9.47 2.18 6.25
N ASN A 233 8.78 3.17 6.81
CA ASN A 233 7.82 2.94 7.88
C ASN A 233 6.65 2.07 7.42
N ALA A 234 6.28 2.03 6.13
CA ALA A 234 5.24 1.11 5.66
C ALA A 234 5.64 -0.37 5.82
N TYR A 235 6.93 -0.65 5.76
CA TYR A 235 7.48 -2.01 5.82
C TYR A 235 7.94 -2.42 7.22
N GLN A 236 8.17 -1.44 8.10
CA GLN A 236 8.79 -1.64 9.40
C GLN A 236 7.96 -1.05 10.55
N PHE A 237 6.69 -0.70 10.31
CA PHE A 237 5.80 -0.22 11.37
C PHE A 237 5.41 -1.37 12.30
N SER A 238 5.09 -1.04 13.55
CA SER A 238 4.59 -2.00 14.54
C SER A 238 3.24 -2.65 14.17
N LYS A 239 2.59 -2.19 13.10
CA LYS A 239 1.31 -2.67 12.56
C LYS A 239 1.46 -3.43 11.23
N THR A 240 2.69 -3.60 10.76
CA THR A 240 2.98 -4.46 9.61
C THR A 240 2.89 -5.91 10.05
N GLU A 241 2.02 -6.70 9.40
CA GLU A 241 1.90 -8.14 9.70
C GLU A 241 2.83 -8.95 8.82
N GLN A 242 2.70 -8.79 7.51
CA GLN A 242 3.35 -9.62 6.53
C GLN A 242 3.62 -8.82 5.25
N THR A 243 4.81 -8.97 4.67
CA THR A 243 5.16 -8.33 3.39
C THR A 243 4.88 -9.30 2.25
N VAL A 244 4.32 -8.81 1.15
CA VAL A 244 4.22 -9.54 -0.14
C VAL A 244 5.19 -8.91 -1.13
N GLN A 245 6.03 -9.73 -1.76
CA GLN A 245 7.13 -9.30 -2.63
C GLN A 245 6.96 -9.82 -4.06
N TYR A 246 6.72 -8.92 -5.01
CA TYR A 246 6.66 -9.22 -6.44
C TYR A 246 8.01 -8.95 -7.12
N CYS A 247 8.77 -10.02 -7.40
CA CYS A 247 10.15 -9.91 -7.91
C CYS A 247 10.22 -9.42 -9.37
N ASN A 248 9.31 -9.88 -10.23
CA ASN A 248 9.30 -9.68 -11.68
C ASN A 248 8.31 -8.58 -12.16
N GLY A 249 7.72 -7.84 -11.22
CA GLY A 249 6.75 -6.78 -11.45
C GLY A 249 5.44 -7.04 -10.70
N LEU A 250 4.80 -5.98 -10.23
CA LEU A 250 3.54 -6.08 -9.48
C LEU A 250 2.50 -6.94 -10.19
N GLY A 251 1.97 -7.96 -9.50
CA GLY A 251 0.93 -8.85 -10.01
C GLY A 251 1.34 -9.72 -11.21
N ARG A 252 2.61 -9.70 -11.63
CA ARG A 252 3.11 -10.58 -12.69
C ARG A 252 3.49 -11.95 -12.11
N PRO A 253 3.41 -13.02 -12.93
CA PRO A 253 3.98 -14.30 -12.57
C PRO A 253 5.46 -14.18 -12.18
N PHE A 254 5.87 -14.96 -11.18
CA PHE A 254 7.25 -15.13 -10.80
C PHE A 254 8.00 -15.88 -11.91
N GLU A 255 9.19 -15.38 -12.25
CA GLU A 255 10.03 -15.93 -13.31
C GLU A 255 11.48 -16.08 -12.83
N THR A 256 12.15 -17.16 -13.22
CA THR A 256 13.56 -17.45 -12.87
C THR A 256 14.59 -16.76 -13.76
N PHE A 257 14.14 -15.90 -14.69
CA PHE A 257 15.01 -15.16 -15.60
C PHE A 257 14.90 -13.65 -15.38
N GLY A 258 15.88 -12.90 -15.90
CA GLY A 258 15.92 -11.44 -15.80
C GLY A 258 16.31 -10.90 -14.41
N TRP A 259 16.81 -11.75 -13.51
CA TRP A 259 17.20 -11.35 -12.15
C TRP A 259 18.35 -10.34 -12.07
N ASP A 260 19.15 -10.24 -13.13
CA ASP A 260 20.22 -9.26 -13.35
C ASP A 260 19.72 -7.96 -14.00
N GLY A 261 18.47 -7.94 -14.44
CA GLY A 261 17.87 -6.78 -15.05
C GLY A 261 17.82 -5.59 -14.08
N PRO A 262 18.05 -4.35 -14.55
CA PRO A 262 18.08 -3.17 -13.68
C PRO A 262 16.74 -2.87 -13.02
N ARG A 263 15.65 -3.36 -13.62
CA ARG A 263 14.30 -3.22 -13.08
C ARG A 263 13.91 -4.33 -12.11
N HIS A 264 14.64 -5.44 -12.05
CA HIS A 264 14.33 -6.56 -11.15
C HIS A 264 14.45 -6.15 -9.69
N TRP A 265 13.63 -6.75 -8.82
CA TRP A 265 13.52 -6.38 -7.42
C TRP A 265 14.86 -6.37 -6.67
N LEU A 266 15.69 -7.38 -6.91
CA LEU A 266 17.03 -7.54 -6.31
C LEU A 266 18.00 -6.39 -6.62
N ASN A 267 17.73 -5.62 -7.68
CA ASN A 267 18.63 -4.60 -8.19
C ASN A 267 18.10 -3.19 -8.01
N ARG A 268 16.93 -2.98 -7.41
CA ARG A 268 16.36 -1.63 -7.21
C ARG A 268 16.85 -1.02 -5.90
N ALA A 269 17.12 0.28 -5.91
CA ALA A 269 17.58 1.01 -4.72
C ALA A 269 16.49 1.06 -3.62
N TRP A 270 15.26 1.40 -4.00
CA TRP A 270 14.13 1.51 -3.08
C TRP A 270 13.82 0.20 -2.36
N THR A 271 13.90 -0.94 -3.06
CA THR A 271 13.59 -2.27 -2.49
C THR A 271 14.51 -2.67 -1.35
N LEU A 272 15.67 -2.01 -1.18
CA LEU A 272 16.54 -2.24 -0.03
C LEU A 272 15.91 -1.78 1.30
N GLN A 273 15.02 -0.78 1.29
CA GLN A 273 14.24 -0.37 2.47
C GLN A 273 13.07 -1.30 2.79
N GLU A 274 12.68 -2.12 1.81
CA GLU A 274 11.46 -2.93 1.79
C GLU A 274 11.74 -4.39 2.16
N ILE A 275 13.01 -4.74 2.37
CA ILE A 275 13.45 -6.11 2.67
C ILE A 275 12.78 -6.57 3.96
N ASN A 276 12.12 -7.72 3.87
CA ASN A 276 11.63 -8.46 5.02
C ASN A 276 12.05 -9.93 4.86
N TRP A 277 12.63 -10.51 5.91
CA TRP A 277 13.12 -11.90 5.87
C TRP A 277 11.98 -12.93 5.83
N GLU A 278 10.77 -12.55 6.26
CA GLU A 278 9.57 -13.37 6.20
C GLU A 278 8.71 -13.08 4.97
N ALA A 279 9.15 -12.23 4.03
CA ALA A 279 8.34 -11.82 2.89
C ALA A 279 7.77 -13.03 2.10
N ILE A 280 6.47 -12.99 1.83
CA ILE A 280 5.80 -13.94 0.94
C ILE A 280 6.09 -13.50 -0.49
N ILE A 281 6.55 -14.41 -1.34
CA ILE A 281 6.73 -14.10 -2.76
C ILE A 281 5.36 -14.09 -3.45
N GLY A 282 5.03 -12.97 -4.08
CA GLY A 282 3.84 -12.82 -4.94
C GLY A 282 4.12 -13.31 -6.37
N GLY A 283 3.06 -13.59 -7.11
CA GLY A 283 3.12 -14.09 -8.47
C GLY A 283 3.45 -15.59 -8.59
N VAL A 284 3.35 -16.36 -7.51
CA VAL A 284 3.69 -17.80 -7.49
C VAL A 284 2.84 -18.55 -8.52
N THR A 285 3.49 -19.37 -9.36
CA THR A 285 2.82 -20.20 -10.37
C THR A 285 2.85 -21.67 -9.97
N GLU A 286 2.04 -22.51 -10.60
CA GLU A 286 2.06 -23.96 -10.37
C GLU A 286 3.39 -24.61 -10.79
N GLU A 287 4.04 -24.05 -11.82
CA GLU A 287 5.34 -24.52 -12.31
C GLU A 287 6.47 -24.19 -11.33
N ILE A 288 6.32 -23.15 -10.52
CA ILE A 288 7.32 -22.69 -9.54
C ILE A 288 6.65 -22.48 -8.18
N PRO A 289 6.24 -23.56 -7.49
CA PRO A 289 5.48 -23.46 -6.25
C PRO A 289 6.32 -22.97 -5.06
N VAL A 290 7.65 -23.04 -5.16
CA VAL A 290 8.59 -22.59 -4.12
C VAL A 290 9.62 -21.64 -4.74
N PRO A 291 9.29 -20.35 -4.95
CA PRO A 291 10.18 -19.39 -5.62
C PRO A 291 11.56 -19.25 -4.99
N MET A 292 11.67 -19.40 -3.66
CA MET A 292 12.95 -19.29 -2.95
C MET A 292 13.96 -20.37 -3.37
N ASP A 293 13.48 -21.56 -3.71
CA ASP A 293 14.33 -22.69 -4.15
C ASP A 293 14.42 -22.76 -5.67
N ALA A 294 13.70 -21.89 -6.39
CA ALA A 294 13.80 -21.77 -7.83
C ALA A 294 15.22 -21.31 -8.20
N ALA A 295 15.77 -21.93 -9.24
CA ALA A 295 17.14 -21.71 -9.66
C ALA A 295 17.19 -21.08 -11.05
N ARG A 296 18.15 -20.17 -11.22
CA ARG A 296 18.62 -19.68 -12.51
C ARG A 296 19.95 -20.36 -12.82
N THR A 297 20.07 -20.89 -14.04
CA THR A 297 21.34 -21.37 -14.57
C THR A 297 21.86 -20.41 -15.62
N ASP A 298 23.11 -20.00 -15.48
CA ASP A 298 23.83 -19.10 -16.37
C ASP A 298 25.21 -19.70 -16.67
N GLY A 299 25.33 -20.35 -17.84
CA GLY A 299 26.46 -21.23 -18.14
C GLY A 299 26.55 -22.39 -17.14
N ASP A 300 27.70 -22.53 -16.49
CA ASP A 300 27.95 -23.57 -15.47
C ASP A 300 27.54 -23.14 -14.05
N CYS A 301 27.10 -21.89 -13.87
CA CYS A 301 26.70 -21.36 -12.57
C CYS A 301 25.19 -21.53 -12.37
N THR A 302 24.79 -22.18 -11.28
CA THR A 302 23.39 -22.25 -10.86
C THR A 302 23.21 -21.56 -9.52
N THR A 303 22.30 -20.59 -9.47
CA THR A 303 22.03 -19.79 -8.27
C THR A 303 20.54 -19.78 -7.98
N THR A 304 20.16 -19.98 -6.72
CA THR A 304 18.76 -19.90 -6.28
C THR A 304 18.38 -18.48 -5.88
N LEU A 305 17.07 -18.18 -5.85
CA LEU A 305 16.61 -16.89 -5.34
C LEU A 305 17.05 -16.71 -3.88
N ARG A 306 16.97 -17.77 -3.07
CA ARG A 306 17.45 -17.78 -1.68
C ARG A 306 18.91 -17.32 -1.57
N THR A 307 19.80 -17.90 -2.37
CA THR A 307 21.22 -17.51 -2.38
C THR A 307 21.41 -16.05 -2.80
N MET A 308 20.62 -15.55 -3.75
CA MET A 308 20.67 -14.13 -4.13
C MET A 308 20.16 -13.18 -3.03
N MET A 309 19.30 -13.66 -2.13
CA MET A 309 18.76 -12.89 -1.01
C MET A 309 19.65 -12.93 0.25
N GLU A 310 20.59 -13.87 0.35
CA GLU A 310 21.48 -14.02 1.52
C GLU A 310 22.18 -12.71 1.96
N PRO A 311 22.76 -11.87 1.05
CA PRO A 311 23.36 -10.60 1.46
C PRO A 311 22.36 -9.67 2.16
N LEU A 312 21.08 -9.74 1.78
CA LEU A 312 20.01 -8.92 2.33
C LEU A 312 19.58 -9.42 3.70
N THR A 313 19.56 -10.74 3.90
CA THR A 313 19.33 -11.36 5.21
C THR A 313 20.40 -10.94 6.21
N VAL A 314 21.68 -10.92 5.78
CA VAL A 314 22.81 -10.48 6.62
C VAL A 314 22.62 -9.03 7.08
N ILE A 315 22.09 -8.15 6.23
CA ILE A 315 21.76 -6.76 6.57
C ILE A 315 20.66 -6.70 7.64
N LEU A 316 19.62 -7.52 7.54
CA LEU A 316 18.54 -7.53 8.52
C LEU A 316 18.95 -8.06 9.90
N THR A 317 19.97 -8.93 9.97
CA THR A 317 20.36 -9.61 11.22
C THR A 317 21.56 -8.97 11.95
N ASN A 318 22.31 -8.07 11.32
CA ASN A 318 23.54 -7.51 11.89
C ASN A 318 23.35 -6.09 12.41
N ASN A 319 23.78 -5.82 13.65
CA ASN A 319 23.70 -4.49 14.28
C ASN A 319 25.07 -3.81 14.49
N ASN A 320 26.13 -4.31 13.86
CA ASN A 320 27.51 -3.84 14.06
C ASN A 320 28.02 -2.99 12.89
N SER A 321 29.23 -2.43 13.00
CA SER A 321 29.88 -1.57 11.99
C SER A 321 29.95 -2.19 10.58
N MET A 322 29.93 -3.52 10.46
CA MET A 322 29.84 -4.22 9.18
C MET A 322 28.53 -3.93 8.41
N LEU A 323 27.43 -3.64 9.13
CA LEU A 323 26.13 -3.30 8.53
C LEU A 323 26.22 -2.09 7.61
N LEU A 324 26.94 -1.04 8.03
CA LEU A 324 27.14 0.16 7.23
C LEU A 324 27.83 -0.16 5.91
N PHE A 325 28.90 -0.96 5.94
CA PHE A 325 29.64 -1.31 4.74
C PHE A 325 28.79 -2.14 3.77
N LEU A 326 28.06 -3.13 4.28
CA LEU A 326 27.16 -3.96 3.48
C LEU A 326 26.02 -3.15 2.87
N LEU A 327 25.38 -2.26 3.64
CA LEU A 327 24.32 -1.36 3.15
C LEU A 327 24.83 -0.45 2.03
N LEU A 328 26.02 0.13 2.19
CA LEU A 328 26.62 0.99 1.18
C LEU A 328 26.99 0.20 -0.08
N GLU A 329 27.56 -0.99 0.06
CA GLU A 329 27.90 -1.87 -1.05
C GLU A 329 26.66 -2.30 -1.84
N GLU A 330 25.61 -2.71 -1.12
CA GLU A 330 24.30 -3.04 -1.69
C GLU A 330 23.64 -1.86 -2.39
N MET A 331 23.59 -0.68 -1.76
CA MET A 331 23.00 0.50 -2.36
C MET A 331 23.79 0.97 -3.59
N LYS A 332 25.13 0.85 -3.55
CA LYS A 332 26.01 1.24 -4.66
C LYS A 332 25.70 0.44 -5.93
N ARG A 333 25.53 -0.89 -5.82
CA ARG A 333 25.25 -1.76 -6.99
C ARG A 333 23.83 -1.64 -7.53
N ARG A 334 22.88 -1.14 -6.75
CA ARG A 334 21.46 -1.03 -7.13
C ARG A 334 21.20 0.13 -8.09
N PHE A 335 20.19 -0.02 -8.93
CA PHE A 335 19.68 0.97 -9.86
C PHE A 335 18.63 1.86 -9.17
N ALA A 336 18.77 3.16 -9.39
CA ALA A 336 17.85 4.18 -8.95
C ALA A 336 17.43 5.02 -10.16
N SER A 337 16.26 5.68 -10.08
CA SER A 337 15.83 6.61 -11.13
C SER A 337 16.65 7.91 -11.07
N GLY A 338 17.12 8.29 -9.88
CA GLY A 338 18.13 9.33 -9.68
C GLY A 338 18.97 9.08 -8.42
N ASP A 339 20.12 9.74 -8.30
CA ASP A 339 21.04 9.55 -7.17
C ASP A 339 20.41 9.94 -5.81
N ILE A 340 19.47 10.88 -5.81
CA ILE A 340 18.73 11.32 -4.61
C ILE A 340 17.95 10.15 -3.97
N ASP A 341 17.43 9.22 -4.78
CA ASP A 341 16.71 8.06 -4.28
C ASP A 341 17.61 7.16 -3.42
N LYS A 342 18.89 7.03 -3.79
CA LYS A 342 19.87 6.28 -3.01
C LYS A 342 20.17 6.96 -1.69
N ILE A 343 20.30 8.29 -1.69
CA ILE A 343 20.55 9.08 -0.48
C ILE A 343 19.36 8.99 0.47
N ALA A 344 18.15 9.22 -0.05
CA ALA A 344 16.92 9.12 0.74
C ALA A 344 16.79 7.71 1.37
N GLY A 345 17.04 6.66 0.58
CA GLY A 345 16.95 5.31 1.10
C GLY A 345 18.02 4.91 2.11
N LEU A 346 19.26 5.40 1.94
CA LEU A 346 20.31 5.21 2.94
C LEU A 346 20.00 5.93 4.24
N GLY A 347 19.47 7.15 4.18
CA GLY A 347 19.11 7.92 5.37
C GLY A 347 18.20 7.14 6.31
N TYR A 348 17.17 6.50 5.75
CA TYR A 348 16.24 5.65 6.49
C TYR A 348 16.90 4.37 7.03
N LEU A 349 17.63 3.63 6.17
CA LEU A 349 18.29 2.38 6.54
C LEU A 349 19.34 2.54 7.64
N LEU A 350 20.03 3.69 7.67
CA LEU A 350 21.02 4.03 8.69
C LEU A 350 20.42 4.49 10.02
N ARG A 351 19.08 4.43 10.17
CA ARG A 351 18.36 4.82 11.39
C ARG A 351 18.71 6.25 11.84
N SER A 352 18.94 7.15 10.90
CA SER A 352 19.24 8.57 11.17
C SER A 352 18.15 9.19 12.06
N HIS A 353 18.56 9.94 13.09
CA HIS A 353 17.63 10.60 14.02
C HIS A 353 16.72 11.64 13.35
N THR A 354 17.16 12.13 12.19
CA THR A 354 16.45 13.07 11.32
C THR A 354 16.65 12.66 9.87
N LEU A 355 15.71 12.99 9.00
CA LEU A 355 15.85 12.83 7.54
C LEU A 355 15.67 14.18 6.83
N PRO A 356 16.31 14.40 5.68
CA PRO A 356 15.98 15.55 4.84
C PRO A 356 14.56 15.40 4.27
N THR A 357 13.86 16.52 4.10
CA THR A 357 12.65 16.54 3.27
C THR A 357 13.00 16.25 1.81
N TYR A 358 12.11 15.56 1.09
CA TYR A 358 12.35 15.19 -0.30
C TYR A 358 11.88 16.27 -1.26
N TYR A 359 12.78 16.74 -2.14
CA TYR A 359 12.41 17.53 -3.31
C TYR A 359 12.97 16.89 -4.56
N GLU A 360 12.10 16.48 -5.48
CA GLU A 360 12.48 15.82 -6.74
C GLU A 360 13.44 16.70 -7.59
N SER A 361 13.35 18.02 -7.46
CA SER A 361 14.21 19.00 -8.16
C SER A 361 15.49 19.39 -7.42
N GLN A 362 15.80 18.79 -6.27
CA GLN A 362 17.01 19.12 -5.50
C GLN A 362 18.26 18.62 -6.25
N SER A 363 19.41 19.23 -5.98
CA SER A 363 20.70 18.72 -6.46
C SER A 363 21.22 17.66 -5.49
N VAL A 364 21.96 16.67 -6.00
CA VAL A 364 22.59 15.61 -5.19
C VAL A 364 23.43 16.19 -4.05
N ASP A 365 24.22 17.25 -4.29
CA ASP A 365 25.07 17.88 -3.25
C ASP A 365 24.29 18.50 -2.06
N LYS A 366 23.00 18.79 -2.27
CA LYS A 366 22.14 19.38 -1.23
C LYS A 366 21.28 18.34 -0.53
N ALA A 367 21.07 17.18 -1.16
CA ALA A 367 20.31 16.06 -0.60
C ALA A 367 21.22 15.26 0.33
#